data_AF-A0A495J600-F1
#
_entry.id   AF-A0A495J600-F1
#
_cell.length_a   1.000
_cell.length_b   1.000
_cell.length_c   1.000
_cell.angle_alpha   90.00
_cell.angle_beta   90.00
_cell.angle_gamma   90.00
#
_symmetry.space_group_name_H-M   'P 1'
#
loop_
_entity.id
_entity.type
_entity.pdbx_description
1 polymer ?
#
loop_
_entity_poly.entity_id
_entity_poly.type
_entity_poly.pdbx_seq_one_letter_code
_entity_poly.pdbx_strand_id
1 'polypeptide(L)'
;MQDFKKFILQIQTLVIADNIVEANKENSLAELREFALIDILNLPKEQVVQQVKYLESVYEIFVDFWVNYDTIPDYTRQDHQVTFFQCLELEEYFIVIQNIKVPSSKITEQLLHDLLEIIKERQKILRRFMRAIENVIEKAGKAEARIEIKQGSPKHRFKNNPSFKFKTEIITDLFNLLKDYFAVEEQAELLKLLQITDTEVGKLLLFNGNGNQLADAFKQLFESNLIQGCNKAELNLWVLNHFFYKDKDKQRNYTEKYLNDIISSDTKVCQSPILDVKKREGGEYGIFPTQRIKKNYNKY
;
A
#
# COMPACT_ATOMS: atom_id res chain seq x y z
N MET A 1 -22.32 -13.34 11.52
CA MET A 1 -21.15 -13.02 12.38
C MET A 1 -20.24 -14.20 12.67
N GLN A 2 -20.65 -15.44 12.37
CA GLN A 2 -19.86 -16.63 12.64
C GLN A 2 -18.65 -16.73 11.70
N ASP A 3 -18.83 -16.39 10.43
CA ASP A 3 -17.79 -16.50 9.39
C ASP A 3 -16.80 -15.34 9.48
N PHE A 4 -17.25 -14.14 9.84
CA PHE A 4 -16.36 -13.02 10.15
C PHE A 4 -15.38 -13.37 11.27
N LYS A 5 -15.87 -13.88 12.40
CA LYS A 5 -15.02 -14.30 13.52
C LYS A 5 -14.05 -15.40 13.12
N LYS A 6 -14.51 -16.36 12.31
CA LYS A 6 -13.69 -17.47 11.81
C LYS A 6 -12.60 -17.00 10.83
N PHE A 7 -12.92 -16.05 9.97
CA PHE A 7 -11.97 -15.40 9.07
C PHE A 7 -10.88 -14.67 9.86
N ILE A 8 -11.24 -13.84 10.84
CA ILE A 8 -10.26 -13.12 11.67
C ILE A 8 -9.40 -14.07 12.48
N LEU A 9 -10.01 -15.09 13.09
CA LEU A 9 -9.27 -16.11 13.80
C LEU A 9 -8.24 -16.78 12.88
N GLN A 10 -8.60 -17.13 11.64
CA GLN A 10 -7.65 -17.71 10.68
C GLN A 10 -6.56 -16.74 10.24
N ILE A 11 -6.87 -15.46 10.06
CA ILE A 11 -5.87 -14.42 9.73
C ILE A 11 -4.82 -14.32 10.84
N GLN A 12 -5.25 -14.32 12.11
CA GLN A 12 -4.36 -14.16 13.26
C GLN A 12 -3.68 -15.45 13.73
N THR A 13 -4.13 -16.63 13.28
CA THR A 13 -3.65 -17.92 13.80
C THR A 13 -2.49 -18.48 12.99
N LEU A 14 -1.28 -18.51 13.55
CA LEU A 14 -0.13 -19.17 12.94
C LEU A 14 -0.04 -20.63 13.43
N VAL A 15 -0.03 -21.58 12.49
CA VAL A 15 0.18 -23.00 12.78
C VAL A 15 1.61 -23.33 12.37
N ILE A 16 2.48 -23.58 13.33
CA ILE A 16 3.88 -23.88 13.09
C ILE A 16 4.07 -25.38 13.36
N ALA A 17 4.26 -26.18 12.30
CA ALA A 17 4.44 -27.62 12.38
C ALA A 17 5.69 -28.09 11.63
N ASP A 18 6.17 -29.28 11.99
CA ASP A 18 7.50 -29.83 11.71
C ASP A 18 7.98 -29.87 10.25
N ASN A 19 7.09 -29.71 9.27
CA ASN A 19 7.47 -29.69 7.83
C ASN A 19 6.52 -28.87 6.94
N ILE A 20 5.52 -28.21 7.51
CA ILE A 20 4.59 -27.35 6.79
C ILE A 20 4.12 -26.32 7.82
N VAL A 21 4.44 -25.04 7.64
CA VAL A 21 3.54 -24.01 8.18
C VAL A 21 2.27 -24.23 7.39
N GLU A 22 1.28 -24.96 7.94
CA GLU A 22 0.08 -25.32 7.21
C GLU A 22 -0.58 -24.02 6.75
N ALA A 23 -0.32 -23.68 5.49
CA ALA A 23 -1.11 -22.79 4.69
C ALA A 23 -2.49 -23.44 4.69
N ASN A 24 -3.35 -23.01 5.62
CA ASN A 24 -4.79 -23.19 5.50
C ASN A 24 -5.12 -22.83 4.06
N LYS A 25 -5.47 -23.85 3.26
CA LYS A 25 -5.57 -23.83 1.80
C LYS A 25 -6.06 -22.47 1.33
N GLU A 26 -5.34 -21.78 0.46
CA GLU A 26 -5.73 -20.43 -0.03
C GLU A 26 -7.19 -20.35 -0.48
N ASN A 27 -7.74 -21.46 -0.99
CA ASN A 27 -9.14 -21.60 -1.37
C ASN A 27 -10.12 -21.47 -0.18
N SER A 28 -9.79 -21.98 1.01
CA SER A 28 -10.67 -21.88 2.19
C SER A 28 -10.69 -20.47 2.78
N LEU A 29 -9.56 -19.75 2.75
CA LEU A 29 -9.49 -18.38 3.26
C LEU A 29 -10.18 -17.38 2.32
N ALA A 30 -10.09 -17.61 1.00
CA ALA A 30 -10.84 -16.83 0.01
C ALA A 30 -12.36 -17.04 0.13
N GLU A 31 -12.82 -18.28 0.32
CA GLU A 31 -14.24 -18.58 0.57
C GLU A 31 -14.72 -17.95 1.88
N LEU A 32 -13.95 -18.12 2.97
CA LEU A 32 -14.27 -17.51 4.26
C LEU A 32 -14.31 -15.98 4.20
N ARG A 33 -13.48 -15.35 3.37
CA ARG A 33 -13.52 -13.90 3.12
C ARG A 33 -14.86 -13.46 2.55
N GLU A 34 -15.39 -14.19 1.57
CA GLU A 34 -16.69 -13.83 0.97
C GLU A 34 -17.84 -13.96 1.97
N PHE A 35 -17.85 -15.04 2.76
CA PHE A 35 -18.85 -15.21 3.83
C PHE A 35 -18.70 -14.19 4.95
N ALA A 36 -17.46 -13.86 5.34
CA ALA A 36 -17.16 -12.80 6.29
C ALA A 36 -17.63 -11.41 5.79
N LEU A 37 -17.56 -11.17 4.48
CA LEU A 37 -18.05 -9.92 3.89
C LEU A 37 -19.57 -9.84 4.02
N ILE A 38 -20.28 -10.91 3.65
CA ILE A 38 -21.74 -11.01 3.80
C ILE A 38 -22.14 -10.79 5.28
N ASP A 39 -21.41 -11.41 6.20
CA ASP A 39 -21.61 -11.25 7.64
C ASP A 39 -21.53 -9.81 8.10
N ILE A 40 -20.55 -9.05 7.61
CA ILE A 40 -20.36 -7.63 7.95
C ILE A 40 -21.43 -6.77 7.31
N LEU A 41 -21.77 -7.02 6.05
CA LEU A 41 -22.75 -6.21 5.32
C LEU A 41 -24.19 -6.37 5.82
N ASN A 42 -24.48 -7.47 6.51
CA ASN A 42 -25.78 -7.70 7.15
C ASN A 42 -25.92 -7.03 8.52
N LEU A 43 -24.87 -6.35 9.02
CA LEU A 43 -24.92 -5.64 10.30
C LEU A 43 -25.54 -4.24 10.16
N PRO A 44 -26.13 -3.70 11.25
CA PRO A 44 -26.43 -2.27 11.34
C PRO A 44 -25.17 -1.42 11.16
N LYS A 45 -25.33 -0.23 10.58
CA LYS A 45 -24.22 0.67 10.22
C LYS A 45 -23.26 0.95 11.39
N GLU A 46 -23.79 1.13 12.60
CA GLU A 46 -23.00 1.38 13.80
C GLU A 46 -22.11 0.18 14.16
N GLN A 47 -22.63 -1.04 13.96
CA GLN A 47 -21.89 -2.27 14.21
C GLN A 47 -20.85 -2.52 13.11
N VAL A 48 -21.14 -2.18 11.85
CA VAL A 48 -20.16 -2.21 10.76
C VAL A 48 -18.95 -1.34 11.11
N VAL A 49 -19.18 -0.10 11.56
CA VAL A 49 -18.11 0.82 11.97
C VAL A 49 -17.26 0.23 13.12
N GLN A 50 -17.90 -0.45 14.09
CA GLN A 50 -17.17 -1.12 15.16
C GLN A 50 -16.31 -2.28 14.63
N GLN A 51 -16.83 -3.06 13.68
CA GLN A 51 -16.06 -4.16 13.09
C GLN A 51 -14.91 -3.63 12.22
N VAL A 52 -15.07 -2.51 11.51
CA VAL A 52 -13.97 -1.87 10.76
C VAL A 52 -12.85 -1.42 11.71
N LYS A 53 -13.18 -0.79 12.84
CA LYS A 53 -12.17 -0.42 13.85
C LYS A 53 -11.43 -1.64 14.42
N TYR A 54 -12.16 -2.73 14.63
CA TYR A 54 -11.53 -3.97 15.05
C TYR A 54 -10.58 -4.52 13.96
N LEU A 55 -10.98 -4.49 12.69
CA LEU A 55 -10.11 -4.88 11.57
C LEU A 55 -8.85 -4.03 11.48
N GLU A 56 -8.96 -2.71 11.70
CA GLU A 56 -7.82 -1.80 11.79
C GLU A 56 -6.87 -2.25 12.91
N SER A 57 -7.38 -2.53 14.11
CA SER A 57 -6.54 -3.02 15.21
C SER A 57 -5.86 -4.35 14.91
N VAL A 58 -6.53 -5.25 14.18
CA VAL A 58 -5.93 -6.51 13.73
C VAL A 58 -4.87 -6.25 12.66
N TYR A 59 -5.04 -5.24 11.82
CA TYR A 59 -4.07 -4.87 10.80
C TYR A 59 -2.79 -4.26 11.41
N GLU A 60 -2.93 -3.42 12.43
CA GLU A 60 -1.80 -2.82 13.16
C GLU A 60 -0.87 -3.87 13.76
N ILE A 61 -1.41 -4.99 14.25
CA ILE A 61 -0.60 -6.12 14.74
C ILE A 61 0.40 -6.61 13.69
N PHE A 62 0.02 -6.67 12.41
CA PHE A 62 0.94 -7.04 11.33
C PHE A 62 1.98 -5.95 11.09
N VAL A 63 1.60 -4.67 11.22
CA VAL A 63 2.53 -3.54 11.08
C VAL A 63 3.58 -3.60 12.18
N ASP A 64 3.15 -3.76 13.44
CA ASP A 64 4.04 -3.85 14.60
C ASP A 64 4.99 -5.05 14.48
N PHE A 65 4.50 -6.20 13.99
CA PHE A 65 5.34 -7.35 13.69
C PHE A 65 6.48 -7.01 12.71
N TRP A 66 6.19 -6.30 11.62
CA TRP A 66 7.21 -5.92 10.64
C TRP A 66 8.19 -4.88 11.18
N VAL A 67 7.71 -3.94 11.99
CA VAL A 67 8.58 -2.99 12.70
C VAL A 67 9.55 -3.76 13.61
N ASN A 68 9.06 -4.72 14.39
CA ASN A 68 9.92 -5.57 15.21
C ASN A 68 10.94 -6.32 14.33
N TYR A 69 10.47 -7.03 13.29
CA TYR A 69 11.31 -7.77 12.34
C TYR A 69 12.45 -6.91 11.77
N ASP A 70 12.17 -5.68 11.36
CA ASP A 70 13.13 -4.76 10.75
C ASP A 70 14.15 -4.20 11.76
N THR A 71 13.80 -4.15 13.04
CA THR A 71 14.72 -3.70 14.11
C THR A 71 15.70 -4.77 14.58
N ILE A 72 15.49 -6.04 14.22
CA ILE A 72 16.39 -7.14 14.59
C ILE A 72 17.73 -7.00 13.85
N PRO A 73 18.88 -6.98 14.55
CA PRO A 73 20.18 -6.81 13.92
C PRO A 73 20.54 -7.88 12.89
N ASP A 74 21.23 -7.49 11.81
CA ASP A 74 21.59 -8.39 10.71
C ASP A 74 22.49 -9.56 11.12
N TYR A 75 23.37 -9.39 12.11
CA TYR A 75 24.20 -10.49 12.63
C TYR A 75 23.37 -11.57 13.32
N THR A 76 22.21 -11.22 13.89
CA THR A 76 21.28 -12.18 14.46
C THR A 76 20.64 -13.03 13.36
N ARG A 77 20.39 -12.45 12.18
CA ARG A 77 19.83 -13.14 11.00
C ARG A 77 20.79 -14.14 10.37
N GLN A 78 22.08 -13.82 10.31
CA GLN A 78 23.07 -14.61 9.54
C GLN A 78 23.69 -15.76 10.35
N ASP A 79 23.97 -15.52 11.64
CA ASP A 79 24.77 -16.48 12.44
C ASP A 79 23.93 -17.31 13.42
N HIS A 80 22.69 -16.89 13.72
CA HIS A 80 21.90 -17.43 14.82
C HIS A 80 20.39 -17.54 14.51
N GLN A 81 20.01 -18.40 13.57
CA GLN A 81 18.60 -18.60 13.14
C GLN A 81 17.63 -18.87 14.30
N VAL A 82 18.05 -19.61 15.33
CA VAL A 82 17.24 -19.91 16.52
C VAL A 82 16.98 -18.65 17.34
N THR A 83 18.03 -17.87 17.58
CA THR A 83 17.95 -16.60 18.31
C THR A 83 17.13 -15.58 17.51
N PHE A 84 17.33 -15.53 16.19
CA PHE A 84 16.54 -14.71 15.29
C PHE A 84 15.06 -15.05 15.36
N PHE A 85 14.71 -16.33 15.28
CA PHE A 85 13.34 -16.80 15.36
C PHE A 85 12.69 -16.45 16.71
N GLN A 86 13.44 -16.48 17.81
CA GLN A 86 12.96 -16.04 19.11
C GLN A 86 12.72 -14.52 19.17
N CYS A 87 13.59 -13.71 18.55
CA CYS A 87 13.44 -12.26 18.45
C CYS A 87 12.23 -11.81 17.60
N LEU A 88 11.63 -12.71 16.81
CA LEU A 88 10.39 -12.40 16.10
C LEU A 88 9.19 -12.21 17.02
N GLU A 89 9.26 -12.73 18.26
CA GLU A 89 8.23 -12.56 19.29
C GLU A 89 6.81 -12.90 18.77
N LEU A 90 6.69 -13.98 17.99
CA LEU A 90 5.46 -14.32 17.26
C LEU A 90 4.22 -14.43 18.15
N GLU A 91 4.36 -14.78 19.43
CA GLU A 91 3.27 -14.90 20.40
C GLU A 91 2.72 -13.55 20.86
N GLU A 92 3.50 -12.47 20.74
CA GLU A 92 3.05 -11.10 21.04
C GLU A 92 2.12 -10.58 19.93
N TYR A 93 2.28 -11.08 18.70
CA TYR A 93 1.54 -10.60 17.53
C TYR A 93 0.46 -11.59 17.08
N PHE A 94 0.67 -12.90 17.20
CA PHE A 94 -0.20 -13.90 16.58
C PHE A 94 -0.65 -14.97 17.56
N ILE A 95 -1.80 -15.57 17.25
CA ILE A 95 -2.27 -16.77 17.94
C ILE A 95 -1.44 -17.93 17.41
N VAL A 96 -0.35 -18.26 18.10
CA VAL A 96 0.51 -19.38 17.70
C VAL A 96 -0.09 -20.67 18.26
N ILE A 97 -0.66 -21.50 17.38
CA ILE A 97 -1.07 -22.86 17.74
C ILE A 97 0.19 -23.72 17.65
N GLN A 98 0.86 -23.87 18.78
CA GLN A 98 2.01 -24.76 18.92
C GLN A 98 1.53 -26.21 19.01
N ASN A 99 1.84 -27.02 18.01
CA ASN A 99 2.18 -28.40 18.29
C ASN A 99 3.68 -28.44 18.50
N ILE A 100 4.09 -28.41 19.78
CA ILE A 100 5.45 -28.69 20.25
C ILE A 100 6.41 -27.51 20.04
N LYS A 101 7.19 -27.18 21.09
CA LYS A 101 8.37 -26.32 21.01
C LYS A 101 9.16 -26.69 19.76
N VAL A 102 9.15 -25.86 18.71
CA VAL A 102 9.92 -26.14 17.49
C VAL A 102 11.35 -26.34 17.96
N PRO A 103 11.90 -27.57 17.87
CA PRO A 103 13.25 -27.82 18.34
C PRO A 103 14.19 -26.89 17.60
N SER A 104 15.20 -26.34 18.27
CA SER A 104 16.19 -25.47 17.65
C SER A 104 16.82 -26.10 16.39
N SER A 105 16.86 -27.43 16.30
CA SER A 105 17.31 -28.20 15.14
C SER A 105 16.38 -28.19 13.92
N LYS A 106 15.15 -27.69 14.05
CA LYS A 106 14.14 -27.61 12.98
C LYS A 106 13.89 -26.18 12.49
N ILE A 107 14.47 -25.19 13.15
CA ILE A 107 14.46 -23.81 12.68
C ILE A 107 15.46 -23.73 11.53
N THR A 108 14.93 -23.69 10.31
CA THR A 108 15.70 -23.60 9.06
C THR A 108 15.40 -22.27 8.37
N GLU A 109 16.26 -21.84 7.46
CA GLU A 109 16.01 -20.67 6.60
C GLU A 109 14.73 -20.82 5.80
N GLN A 110 14.43 -22.04 5.33
CA GLN A 110 13.21 -22.34 4.60
C GLN A 110 11.97 -22.13 5.47
N LEU A 111 11.97 -22.66 6.70
CA LEU A 111 10.86 -22.46 7.64
C LEU A 111 10.63 -20.97 7.91
N LEU A 112 11.71 -20.22 8.10
CA LEU A 112 11.63 -18.79 8.34
C LEU A 112 11.07 -18.05 7.11
N HIS A 113 11.56 -18.36 5.92
CA HIS A 113 11.07 -17.78 4.68
C HIS A 113 9.56 -18.04 4.48
N ASP A 114 9.14 -19.30 4.65
CA ASP A 114 7.74 -19.71 4.51
C ASP A 114 6.83 -19.00 5.53
N LEU A 115 7.29 -18.88 6.77
CA LEU A 115 6.59 -18.13 7.81
C LEU A 115 6.37 -16.66 7.43
N LEU A 116 7.43 -15.98 7.00
CA LEU A 116 7.36 -14.56 6.63
C LEU A 116 6.45 -14.33 5.42
N GLU A 117 6.52 -15.19 4.41
CA GLU A 117 5.64 -15.10 3.25
C GLU A 117 4.17 -15.35 3.65
N ILE A 118 3.89 -16.28 4.56
CA ILE A 118 2.54 -16.52 5.07
C ILE A 118 1.99 -15.30 5.82
N ILE A 119 2.79 -14.68 6.70
CA ILE A 119 2.38 -13.47 7.43
C ILE A 119 2.07 -12.34 6.44
N LYS A 120 2.92 -12.16 5.43
CA LYS A 120 2.76 -11.15 4.38
C LYS A 120 1.52 -11.38 3.52
N GLU A 121 1.25 -12.61 3.10
CA GLU A 121 0.04 -12.93 2.33
C GLU A 121 -1.23 -12.71 3.16
N ARG A 122 -1.22 -13.07 4.45
CA ARG A 122 -2.36 -12.80 5.35
C ARG A 122 -2.61 -11.31 5.53
N GLN A 123 -1.56 -10.50 5.68
CA GLN A 123 -1.68 -9.05 5.73
C GLN A 123 -2.30 -8.49 4.44
N LYS A 124 -1.89 -9.00 3.27
CA LYS A 124 -2.48 -8.63 1.98
C LYS A 124 -3.96 -9.01 1.90
N ILE A 125 -4.33 -10.20 2.36
CA ILE A 125 -5.73 -10.68 2.38
C ILE A 125 -6.58 -9.79 3.29
N LEU A 126 -6.12 -9.49 4.49
CA LEU A 126 -6.81 -8.59 5.42
C LEU A 126 -7.02 -7.20 4.82
N ARG A 127 -5.98 -6.61 4.22
CA ARG A 127 -6.09 -5.31 3.54
C ARG A 127 -7.09 -5.33 2.39
N ARG A 128 -7.12 -6.39 1.58
CA ARG A 128 -8.11 -6.56 0.50
C ARG A 128 -9.52 -6.68 1.05
N PHE A 129 -9.70 -7.39 2.15
CA PHE A 129 -11.00 -7.53 2.82
C PHE A 129 -11.52 -6.20 3.38
N MET A 130 -10.66 -5.44 4.08
CA MET A 130 -11.00 -4.09 4.56
C MET A 130 -11.44 -3.18 3.41
N ARG A 131 -10.69 -3.15 2.31
CA ARG A 131 -11.08 -2.42 1.08
C ARG A 131 -12.42 -2.90 0.51
N ALA A 132 -12.71 -4.19 0.55
CA ALA A 132 -13.98 -4.71 0.05
C ALA A 132 -15.16 -4.18 0.88
N ILE A 133 -15.01 -4.12 2.21
CA ILE A 133 -16.00 -3.54 3.12
C ILE A 133 -16.18 -2.04 2.82
N GLU A 134 -15.09 -1.27 2.75
CA GLU A 134 -15.11 0.16 2.43
C GLU A 134 -15.84 0.44 1.10
N ASN A 135 -15.48 -0.29 0.04
CA ASN A 135 -16.10 -0.15 -1.26
C ASN A 135 -17.61 -0.40 -1.25
N VAL A 136 -18.07 -1.36 -0.44
CA VAL A 136 -19.50 -1.65 -0.34
C VAL A 136 -20.21 -0.60 0.51
N ILE A 137 -19.63 -0.17 1.63
CA ILE A 137 -20.17 0.94 2.45
C ILE A 137 -20.29 2.21 1.61
N GLU A 138 -19.27 2.54 0.82
CA GLU A 138 -19.31 3.68 -0.08
C GLU A 138 -20.39 3.55 -1.16
N LYS A 139 -20.54 2.37 -1.75
CA LYS A 139 -21.56 2.12 -2.78
C LYS A 139 -22.96 2.16 -2.20
N ALA A 140 -23.18 1.61 -1.00
CA ALA A 140 -24.44 1.69 -0.28
C ALA A 140 -24.78 3.16 0.07
N GLY A 141 -23.80 3.91 0.58
CA GLY A 141 -23.93 5.34 0.84
C GLY A 141 -24.20 6.17 -0.43
N LYS A 142 -23.61 5.82 -1.58
CA LYS A 142 -23.86 6.46 -2.89
C LYS A 142 -25.23 6.08 -3.49
N ALA A 143 -25.76 4.89 -3.18
CA ALA A 143 -27.10 4.46 -3.60
C ALA A 143 -28.20 5.17 -2.79
N GLU A 144 -27.97 5.38 -1.50
CA GLU A 144 -28.84 6.16 -0.61
C GLU A 144 -28.73 7.68 -0.91
N ALA A 145 -27.56 8.18 -1.33
CA ALA A 145 -27.31 9.58 -1.67
C ALA A 145 -27.83 10.04 -3.05
N ARG A 146 -28.58 9.21 -3.80
CA ARG A 146 -29.37 9.71 -4.95
C ARG A 146 -30.63 10.46 -4.53
N ILE A 147 -30.96 10.45 -3.23
CA ILE A 147 -31.98 11.30 -2.63
C ILE A 147 -31.25 12.29 -1.71
N GLU A 148 -31.24 13.55 -2.14
CA GLU A 148 -30.87 14.77 -1.40
C GLU A 148 -29.38 15.15 -1.23
N ILE A 149 -29.08 16.30 -1.84
CA ILE A 149 -27.85 17.09 -1.71
C ILE A 149 -27.98 18.01 -0.48
N LYS A 150 -27.02 17.96 0.47
CA LYS A 150 -26.22 19.11 0.98
C LYS A 150 -25.56 18.81 2.33
N GLN A 151 -24.24 18.99 2.34
CA GLN A 151 -23.33 19.38 3.43
C GLN A 151 -23.31 18.56 4.73
N GLY A 152 -22.12 18.05 5.05
CA GLY A 152 -21.76 17.61 6.40
C GLY A 152 -20.70 16.51 6.39
N SER A 153 -19.43 16.88 6.30
CA SER A 153 -18.30 15.97 6.52
C SER A 153 -18.25 15.47 7.97
N PRO A 154 -17.89 14.20 8.21
CA PRO A 154 -17.16 13.85 9.43
C PRO A 154 -15.79 13.23 9.11
N LYS A 155 -14.81 13.75 9.83
CA LYS A 155 -13.39 13.41 9.86
C LYS A 155 -13.20 12.01 10.46
N HIS A 156 -12.47 11.13 9.79
CA HIS A 156 -11.66 10.14 10.48
C HIS A 156 -10.19 10.39 10.14
N ARG A 157 -9.36 10.40 11.17
CA ARG A 157 -7.93 10.72 11.13
C ARG A 157 -7.20 9.39 11.02
N PHE A 158 -6.50 9.15 9.92
CA PHE A 158 -5.38 8.22 9.94
C PHE A 158 -4.29 8.89 10.77
N LYS A 159 -3.85 8.18 11.81
CA LYS A 159 -2.67 8.54 12.57
C LYS A 159 -1.71 7.37 12.45
N ASN A 160 -0.59 7.65 11.79
CA ASN A 160 0.74 7.07 11.96
C ASN A 160 1.17 6.04 10.91
N ASN A 161 1.53 6.53 9.72
CA ASN A 161 2.68 5.97 9.00
C ASN A 161 3.74 7.07 8.80
N PRO A 162 4.73 7.25 9.71
CA PRO A 162 5.51 8.48 9.76
C PRO A 162 6.61 8.63 8.70
N SER A 163 6.78 7.69 7.76
CA SER A 163 8.02 7.62 6.99
C SER A 163 7.92 8.16 5.55
N PHE A 164 6.96 7.77 4.71
CA PHE A 164 6.89 8.26 3.31
C PHE A 164 6.60 9.76 3.25
N LYS A 165 7.53 10.61 2.79
CA LYS A 165 7.36 12.08 2.69
C LYS A 165 8.06 12.68 1.48
N PHE A 166 7.42 13.63 0.81
CA PHE A 166 8.11 14.55 -0.09
C PHE A 166 8.84 15.61 0.72
N LYS A 167 10.06 15.97 0.31
CA LYS A 167 10.75 17.14 0.84
C LYS A 167 9.93 18.40 0.61
N THR A 168 9.72 19.19 1.67
CA THR A 168 8.82 20.36 1.66
C THR A 168 9.15 21.38 0.57
N GLU A 169 10.44 21.56 0.32
CA GLU A 169 11.00 22.53 -0.63
C GLU A 169 10.66 22.23 -2.09
N ILE A 170 10.32 20.97 -2.44
CA ILE A 170 10.00 20.60 -3.83
C ILE A 170 8.51 20.53 -4.14
N ILE A 171 7.64 20.56 -3.14
CA ILE A 171 6.21 20.25 -3.30
C ILE A 171 5.53 21.22 -4.26
N THR A 172 5.79 22.51 -4.11
CA THR A 172 5.20 23.56 -4.98
C THR A 172 5.65 23.40 -6.43
N ASP A 173 6.94 23.14 -6.65
CA ASP A 173 7.50 22.94 -7.99
C ASP A 173 6.96 21.67 -8.64
N LEU A 174 6.93 20.57 -7.89
CA LEU A 174 6.36 19.29 -8.33
C LEU A 174 4.88 19.41 -8.67
N PHE A 175 4.09 20.08 -7.83
CA PHE A 175 2.68 20.33 -8.09
C PHE A 175 2.49 21.14 -9.38
N ASN A 176 3.24 22.23 -9.55
CA ASN A 176 3.12 23.07 -10.74
C ASN A 176 3.47 22.32 -12.04
N LEU A 177 4.38 21.35 -11.98
CA LEU A 177 4.73 20.49 -13.11
C LEU A 177 3.67 19.43 -13.41
N LEU A 178 3.07 18.86 -12.37
CA LEU A 178 2.12 17.75 -12.52
C LEU A 178 0.68 18.19 -12.77
N LYS A 179 0.24 19.33 -12.22
CA LYS A 179 -1.18 19.73 -12.20
C LYS A 179 -1.85 19.74 -13.58
N ASP A 180 -1.12 20.08 -14.63
CA ASP A 180 -1.63 20.14 -16.00
C ASP A 180 -1.90 18.75 -16.61
N TYR A 181 -1.41 17.69 -15.97
CA TYR A 181 -1.72 16.29 -16.33
C TYR A 181 -2.97 15.76 -15.61
N PHE A 182 -3.58 16.52 -14.71
CA PHE A 182 -4.78 16.12 -13.98
C PHE A 182 -5.94 17.05 -14.35
N ALA A 183 -7.16 16.54 -14.22
CA ALA A 183 -8.35 17.36 -14.41
C ALA A 183 -8.37 18.50 -13.37
N VAL A 184 -8.92 19.66 -13.72
CA VAL A 184 -8.93 20.85 -12.83
C VAL A 184 -9.55 20.53 -11.48
N GLU A 185 -10.56 19.65 -11.47
CA GLU A 185 -11.27 19.17 -10.29
C GLU A 185 -10.40 18.27 -9.39
N GLU A 186 -9.37 17.62 -9.95
CA GLU A 186 -8.46 16.71 -9.25
C GLU A 186 -7.17 17.39 -8.76
N GLN A 187 -6.88 18.62 -9.21
CA GLN A 187 -5.65 19.34 -8.84
C GLN A 187 -5.58 19.66 -7.35
N ALA A 188 -6.71 19.97 -6.70
CA ALA A 188 -6.73 20.21 -5.26
C ALA A 188 -6.38 18.95 -4.45
N GLU A 189 -6.84 17.78 -4.90
CA GLU A 189 -6.50 16.49 -4.27
C GLU A 189 -5.06 16.08 -4.56
N LEU A 190 -4.54 16.37 -5.76
CA LEU A 190 -3.12 16.19 -6.08
C LEU A 190 -2.24 17.01 -5.12
N LEU A 191 -2.54 18.29 -4.91
CA LEU A 191 -1.75 19.14 -4.01
C LEU A 191 -1.77 18.59 -2.58
N LYS A 192 -2.93 18.16 -2.09
CA LYS A 192 -3.05 17.52 -0.76
C LYS A 192 -2.21 16.25 -0.68
N LEU A 193 -2.27 15.37 -1.68
CA LEU A 193 -1.51 14.14 -1.73
C LEU A 193 0.02 14.38 -1.69
N LEU A 194 0.49 15.45 -2.34
CA LEU A 194 1.91 15.82 -2.32
C LEU A 194 2.33 16.49 -1.00
N GLN A 195 1.42 17.21 -0.33
CA GLN A 195 1.68 17.90 0.95
C GLN A 195 1.55 17.00 2.17
N ILE A 196 0.61 16.06 2.10
CA ILE A 196 0.20 15.19 3.18
C ILE A 196 0.27 13.78 2.61
N THR A 197 1.36 13.10 2.91
CA THR A 197 1.59 11.73 2.43
C THR A 197 0.77 10.67 3.15
N ASP A 198 0.03 11.08 4.18
CA ASP A 198 -0.97 10.29 4.93
C ASP A 198 -2.41 10.63 4.47
N THR A 199 -2.58 11.21 3.27
CA THR A 199 -3.92 11.52 2.76
C THR A 199 -4.58 10.23 2.29
N GLU A 200 -5.58 9.74 3.04
CA GLU A 200 -6.62 8.90 2.47
C GLU A 200 -7.24 9.62 1.28
N VAL A 201 -6.85 9.22 0.07
CA VAL A 201 -7.56 9.69 -1.12
C VAL A 201 -8.67 8.69 -1.39
N GLY A 202 -9.93 9.08 -1.11
CA GLY A 202 -11.13 8.28 -1.42
C GLY A 202 -11.36 8.03 -2.92
N LYS A 203 -10.41 8.40 -3.78
CA LYS A 203 -10.43 8.23 -5.24
C LYS A 203 -9.00 8.30 -5.80
N LEU A 204 -8.56 7.29 -6.56
CA LEU A 204 -7.31 7.38 -7.31
C LEU A 204 -7.38 8.52 -8.35
N LEU A 205 -6.31 9.29 -8.45
CA LEU A 205 -6.20 10.41 -9.38
C LEU A 205 -5.84 9.91 -10.77
N LEU A 206 -6.52 10.42 -11.82
CA LEU A 206 -6.24 10.00 -13.19
C LEU A 206 -5.14 10.87 -13.80
N PHE A 207 -3.95 10.30 -13.96
CA PHE A 207 -2.88 10.93 -14.72
C PHE A 207 -3.15 10.86 -16.22
N ASN A 208 -3.31 12.01 -16.88
CA ASN A 208 -3.58 12.12 -18.33
C ASN A 208 -2.33 11.99 -19.21
N GLY A 209 -1.23 11.44 -18.68
CA GLY A 209 -0.07 10.99 -19.44
C GLY A 209 0.08 9.47 -19.44
N ASN A 210 1.13 8.99 -20.11
CA ASN A 210 1.45 7.56 -20.12
C ASN A 210 1.99 7.13 -18.75
N GLY A 211 1.60 5.95 -18.27
CA GLY A 211 1.91 5.49 -16.91
C GLY A 211 3.40 5.42 -16.61
N ASN A 212 4.22 5.10 -17.61
CA ASN A 212 5.67 5.11 -17.43
C ASN A 212 6.24 6.49 -17.10
N GLN A 213 5.58 7.58 -17.51
CA GLN A 213 6.07 8.93 -17.27
C GLN A 213 5.94 9.33 -15.81
N LEU A 214 4.79 9.03 -15.19
CA LEU A 214 4.56 9.34 -13.78
C LEU A 214 5.37 8.41 -12.86
N ALA A 215 5.45 7.12 -13.21
CA ALA A 215 6.28 6.18 -12.47
C ALA A 215 7.76 6.56 -12.51
N ASP A 216 8.27 6.98 -13.67
CA ASP A 216 9.64 7.47 -13.84
C ASP A 216 9.90 8.78 -13.08
N ALA A 217 8.94 9.71 -13.08
CA ALA A 217 9.03 10.93 -12.27
C ALA A 217 9.24 10.60 -10.79
N PHE A 218 8.44 9.69 -10.22
CA PHE A 218 8.59 9.28 -8.83
C PHE A 218 9.89 8.51 -8.57
N LYS A 219 10.35 7.69 -9.53
CA LYS A 219 11.66 7.05 -9.46
C LYS A 219 12.78 8.08 -9.35
N GLN A 220 12.80 9.09 -10.22
CA GLN A 220 13.85 10.13 -10.21
C GLN A 220 13.87 10.92 -8.89
N LEU A 221 12.69 11.22 -8.33
CA LEU A 221 12.57 11.89 -7.02
C LEU A 221 13.09 11.00 -5.89
N PHE A 222 12.79 9.71 -5.92
CA PHE A 222 13.29 8.73 -4.95
C PHE A 222 14.80 8.58 -5.00
N GLU A 223 15.37 8.39 -6.20
CA GLU A 223 16.81 8.21 -6.39
C GLU A 223 17.62 9.47 -6.05
N SER A 224 16.99 10.63 -6.13
CA SER A 224 17.58 11.91 -5.72
C SER A 224 17.32 12.27 -4.25
N ASN A 225 16.77 11.35 -3.45
CA ASN A 225 16.44 11.55 -2.03
C ASN A 225 15.51 12.75 -1.78
N LEU A 226 14.59 13.00 -2.72
CA LEU A 226 13.53 14.00 -2.62
C LEU A 226 12.20 13.39 -2.10
N ILE A 227 12.09 12.06 -2.18
CA ILE A 227 11.12 11.25 -1.43
C ILE A 227 11.91 10.50 -0.35
N GLN A 228 11.42 10.55 0.89
CA GLN A 228 12.09 9.99 2.06
C GLN A 228 11.20 9.01 2.81
N GLY A 229 11.84 8.16 3.62
CA GLY A 229 11.19 7.22 4.53
C GLY A 229 10.32 6.16 3.84
N CYS A 230 10.71 5.73 2.65
CA CYS A 230 10.20 4.50 2.07
C CYS A 230 11.29 3.78 1.31
N ASN A 231 11.07 2.51 0.98
CA ASN A 231 11.85 1.77 0.00
C ASN A 231 11.16 1.78 -1.39
N LYS A 232 11.80 1.20 -2.40
CA LYS A 232 11.25 1.15 -3.78
C LYS A 232 9.93 0.35 -3.87
N ALA A 233 9.77 -0.71 -3.08
CA ALA A 233 8.55 -1.51 -3.07
C ALA A 233 7.37 -0.75 -2.44
N GLU A 234 7.62 0.00 -1.38
CA GLU A 234 6.64 0.89 -0.75
C GLU A 234 6.26 2.05 -1.67
N LEU A 235 7.22 2.62 -2.39
CA LEU A 235 6.94 3.61 -3.43
C LEU A 235 6.05 3.03 -4.53
N ASN A 236 6.31 1.80 -4.98
CA ASN A 236 5.46 1.11 -5.95
C ASN A 236 4.04 0.96 -5.43
N LEU A 237 3.89 0.53 -4.18
CA LEU A 237 2.59 0.37 -3.55
C LEU A 237 1.87 1.71 -3.39
N TRP A 238 2.59 2.78 -3.05
CA TRP A 238 2.05 4.13 -2.95
C TRP A 238 1.54 4.61 -4.32
N VAL A 239 2.33 4.48 -5.40
CA VAL A 239 1.88 4.85 -6.75
C VAL A 239 0.66 4.03 -7.17
N LEU A 240 0.66 2.72 -6.91
CA LEU A 240 -0.43 1.81 -7.21
C LEU A 240 -1.74 2.21 -6.50
N ASN A 241 -1.66 2.72 -5.28
CA ASN A 241 -2.83 3.07 -4.47
C ASN A 241 -3.37 4.49 -4.74
N HIS A 242 -2.61 5.37 -5.39
CA HIS A 242 -2.99 6.77 -5.54
C HIS A 242 -3.24 7.22 -6.98
N PHE A 243 -2.76 6.48 -7.98
CA PHE A 243 -2.88 6.89 -9.39
C PHE A 243 -3.47 5.83 -10.32
N PHE A 244 -4.29 6.31 -11.25
CA PHE A 244 -4.50 5.68 -12.55
C PHE A 244 -3.65 6.39 -13.60
N TYR A 245 -3.52 5.77 -14.77
CA TYR A 245 -2.92 6.43 -15.93
C TYR A 245 -3.73 6.23 -17.20
N LYS A 246 -3.48 7.09 -18.19
CA LYS A 246 -4.13 7.05 -19.49
C LYS A 246 -3.22 6.37 -20.52
N ASP A 247 -3.72 5.32 -21.16
CA ASP A 247 -3.07 4.64 -22.29
C ASP A 247 -4.03 4.60 -23.47
N LYS A 248 -3.67 5.27 -24.57
CA LYS A 248 -4.49 5.36 -25.80
C LYS A 248 -5.96 5.72 -25.50
N ASP A 249 -6.13 6.78 -24.72
CA ASP A 249 -7.43 7.28 -24.25
C ASP A 249 -8.24 6.40 -23.30
N LYS A 250 -7.65 5.30 -22.81
CA LYS A 250 -8.27 4.43 -21.82
C LYS A 250 -7.60 4.59 -20.47
N GLN A 251 -8.40 4.63 -19.42
CA GLN A 251 -7.93 4.52 -18.05
C GLN A 251 -7.38 3.10 -17.82
N ARG A 252 -6.20 3.02 -17.22
CA ARG A 252 -5.57 1.77 -16.78
C ARG A 252 -5.09 1.85 -15.35
N ASN A 253 -5.07 0.68 -14.72
CA ASN A 253 -4.49 0.47 -13.41
C ASN A 253 -3.02 0.14 -13.57
N TYR A 254 -2.19 0.63 -12.65
CA TYR A 254 -0.85 0.09 -12.49
C TYR A 254 -0.92 -1.36 -12.01
N THR A 255 0.10 -2.14 -12.37
CA THR A 255 0.36 -3.46 -11.79
C THR A 255 1.69 -3.43 -11.08
N GLU A 256 1.86 -4.25 -10.04
CA GLU A 256 3.12 -4.37 -9.29
C GLU A 256 4.30 -4.67 -10.24
N LYS A 257 4.09 -5.60 -11.18
CA LYS A 257 5.08 -5.93 -12.21
C LYS A 257 5.47 -4.72 -13.06
N TYR A 258 4.49 -3.95 -13.54
CA TYR A 258 4.77 -2.80 -14.40
C TYR A 258 5.56 -1.71 -13.67
N LEU A 259 5.22 -1.42 -12.41
CA LEU A 259 5.95 -0.46 -11.58
C LEU A 259 7.35 -0.97 -11.21
N ASN A 260 7.49 -2.26 -10.86
CA ASN A 260 8.80 -2.88 -10.63
C ASN A 260 9.71 -2.80 -11.85
N ASP A 261 9.17 -2.97 -13.06
CA ASP A 261 9.92 -2.86 -14.32
C ASP A 261 10.51 -1.45 -14.53
N ILE A 262 9.88 -0.41 -13.97
CA ILE A 262 10.25 1.00 -14.17
C ILE A 262 11.09 1.52 -13.00
N ILE A 263 10.57 1.38 -11.78
CA ILE A 263 11.11 2.01 -10.55
C ILE A 263 12.25 1.17 -9.96
N SER A 264 12.13 -0.16 -10.00
CA SER A 264 13.02 -1.07 -9.26
C SER A 264 14.09 -1.72 -10.12
N SER A 265 13.78 -2.14 -11.35
CA SER A 265 14.67 -2.98 -12.17
C SER A 265 15.23 -2.29 -13.41
N ASP A 266 14.78 -1.08 -13.72
CA ASP A 266 15.22 -0.27 -14.88
C ASP A 266 15.03 -0.97 -16.24
N THR A 267 14.29 -2.07 -16.28
CA THR A 267 14.02 -2.85 -17.48
C THR A 267 13.07 -2.14 -18.46
N LYS A 268 12.30 -1.15 -17.99
CA LYS A 268 11.46 -0.26 -18.81
C LYS A 268 11.83 1.20 -18.61
N VAL A 269 12.84 1.65 -19.34
CA VAL A 269 13.27 3.05 -19.34
C VAL A 269 12.20 3.96 -19.96
N CYS A 270 11.88 5.06 -19.27
CA CYS A 270 10.99 6.09 -19.80
C CYS A 270 11.70 6.92 -20.87
N GLN A 271 11.21 6.83 -22.11
CA GLN A 271 11.77 7.58 -23.25
C GLN A 271 11.25 9.01 -23.36
N SER A 272 10.30 9.39 -22.50
CA SER A 272 9.67 10.71 -22.54
C SER A 272 9.32 11.16 -21.12
N PRO A 273 10.32 11.35 -20.26
CA PRO A 273 10.11 11.79 -18.88
C PRO A 273 9.38 13.14 -18.87
N ILE A 274 8.64 13.41 -17.79
CA ILE A 274 7.89 14.67 -17.58
C ILE A 274 8.66 15.67 -16.72
N LEU A 275 9.67 15.18 -16.01
CA LEU A 275 10.59 15.98 -15.23
C LEU A 275 12.00 15.39 -15.34
N ASP A 276 12.96 16.22 -14.97
CA ASP A 276 14.37 15.88 -14.83
C ASP A 276 14.84 16.39 -13.47
N VAL A 277 15.49 15.55 -12.68
CA VAL A 277 16.04 15.92 -11.37
C VAL A 277 17.54 16.13 -11.48
N LYS A 278 18.00 17.37 -11.27
CA LYS A 278 19.40 17.77 -11.44
C LYS A 278 19.96 18.43 -10.19
N LYS A 279 21.24 18.17 -9.93
CA LYS A 279 22.00 18.84 -8.87
C LYS A 279 22.31 20.28 -9.28
N ARG A 280 21.95 21.25 -8.44
CA ARG A 280 22.26 22.68 -8.60
C ARG A 280 23.70 22.96 -8.16
N GLU A 281 24.22 24.14 -8.49
CA GLU A 281 25.58 24.57 -8.15
C GLU A 281 25.86 24.57 -6.63
N GLY A 282 24.82 24.62 -5.79
CA GLY A 282 24.91 24.49 -4.32
C GLY A 282 24.86 23.06 -3.78
N GLY A 283 24.81 22.05 -4.64
CA GLY A 283 24.78 20.63 -4.25
C GLY A 283 23.40 20.05 -3.93
N GLU A 284 22.36 20.88 -3.90
CA GLU A 284 20.96 20.45 -3.73
C GLU A 284 20.33 20.00 -5.05
N TYR A 285 19.42 19.03 -4.99
CA TYR A 285 18.67 18.59 -6.17
C TYR A 285 17.44 19.48 -6.41
N GLY A 286 17.25 19.89 -7.67
CA GLY A 286 16.06 20.61 -8.13
C GLY A 286 15.31 19.83 -9.20
N ILE A 287 14.01 20.09 -9.32
CA ILE A 287 13.13 19.48 -10.34
C ILE A 287 12.96 20.46 -11.49
N PHE A 288 13.11 19.98 -12.73
CA PHE A 288 12.97 20.78 -13.94
C PHE A 288 12.00 20.11 -14.92
N PRO A 289 11.15 20.87 -15.63
CA PRO A 289 10.34 20.30 -16.72
C PRO A 289 11.26 19.82 -17.84
N THR A 290 11.05 18.60 -18.32
CA THR A 290 11.60 18.19 -19.61
C THR A 290 10.77 18.85 -20.71
N GLN A 291 11.39 19.79 -21.44
CA GLN A 291 10.72 20.52 -22.51
C GLN A 291 10.14 19.53 -23.54
N ARG A 292 8.81 19.44 -23.62
CA ARG A 292 8.16 18.99 -24.84
C ARG A 292 8.03 20.18 -25.78
N ILE A 293 8.65 20.09 -26.94
CA ILE A 293 8.20 20.83 -28.13
C ILE A 293 6.73 20.42 -28.31
N LYS A 294 5.79 21.27 -27.87
CA LYS A 294 4.37 21.08 -28.16
C LYS A 294 4.26 21.06 -29.69
N LYS A 295 4.04 19.90 -30.30
CA LYS A 295 3.41 19.86 -31.62
C LYS A 295 2.02 20.46 -31.41
N ASN A 296 1.88 21.71 -31.83
CA ASN A 296 0.62 22.44 -31.84
C ASN A 296 -0.45 21.58 -32.51
N TYR A 297 -1.37 21.01 -31.72
CA TYR A 297 -2.70 20.68 -32.21
C TYR A 297 -3.54 21.97 -32.19
N ASN A 298 -3.09 22.94 -32.98
CA ASN A 298 -3.96 23.94 -33.55
C ASN A 298 -3.92 23.69 -35.05
N LYS A 299 -5.01 23.14 -35.59
CA LYS A 299 -5.49 23.42 -36.93
C LYS A 299 -6.89 22.79 -37.10
N TYR A 300 -7.86 23.70 -37.13
CA TYR A 300 -9.17 23.71 -37.80
C TYR A 300 -10.02 22.44 -37.77
#